data_AF-A0A953GWJ4-F1
#
_entry.id   AF-A0A953GWJ4-F1
#
_cell.length_a   1.000
_cell.length_b   1.000
_cell.length_c   1.000
_cell.angle_alpha   90.00
_cell.angle_beta   90.00
_cell.angle_gamma   90.00
#
_symmetry.space_group_name_H-M   'P 1'
#
loop_
_entity.id
_entity.type
_entity.pdbx_description
1 polymer ?
#
loop_
_entity_poly.entity_id
_entity_poly.type
_entity_poly.pdbx_seq_one_letter_code
_entity_poly.pdbx_strand_id
1 'polypeptide(L)'
;MTDIHPIPLPQMGANDTTAIIVELAKQPGEPVRKGEVICVAETTKSIFDIEATHDGFITFLVQAGAELSVGEPVAAVCDSPMSVDAVQAVLAAAIPPSDSPKTDGAEPSWTMKAEMVARQNNVDIHHVAAAFPGKKIAEADVRQFLSERSATAAAAAAHDLVNDLYRSGRVQRLVIVGGGEGAVQILDAISKIPGQQAVAIVDDNPALKGRSVAGVPVVGPVDGAAVKQMIEQNQADGVVISVSTSIPFRQRVFDEWTRLGIPFANVIHPSAQVGINAAIGTGNVILAFCQLGPCATVGNNNFLSAYCSIEHHSTLGNHCSFGPGVITSSRANIGDRTRFGTGIFIEPHITIGHDSVIGSGCILWSDVPAESVLKSKLNYALRPRKVSA
;
A
#
# COMPACT_ATOMS: atom_id res chain seq x y z
N MET A 1 -21.36 2.77 -44.46
CA MET A 1 -21.83 2.25 -43.17
C MET A 1 -21.74 3.42 -42.22
N THR A 2 -22.78 3.68 -41.44
CA THR A 2 -22.76 4.73 -40.42
C THR A 2 -21.82 4.28 -39.32
N ASP A 3 -20.75 5.01 -39.06
CA ASP A 3 -19.78 4.64 -38.03
C ASP A 3 -20.31 5.08 -36.66
N ILE A 4 -20.56 4.09 -35.79
CA ILE A 4 -21.05 4.30 -34.43
C ILE A 4 -20.00 3.79 -33.46
N HIS A 5 -19.54 4.68 -32.58
CA HIS A 5 -18.55 4.39 -31.54
C HIS A 5 -19.21 4.40 -30.16
N PRO A 6 -19.55 3.24 -29.58
CA PRO A 6 -20.14 3.18 -28.24
C PRO A 6 -19.12 3.60 -27.18
N ILE A 7 -19.60 4.30 -26.16
CA ILE A 7 -18.84 4.73 -24.98
C ILE A 7 -19.34 3.90 -23.79
N PRO A 8 -18.64 2.81 -23.41
CA PRO A 8 -19.00 2.00 -22.26
C PRO A 8 -18.75 2.75 -20.95
N LEU A 9 -19.52 2.43 -19.92
CA LEU A 9 -19.25 2.85 -18.55
C LEU A 9 -17.88 2.27 -18.13
N PRO A 10 -16.89 3.13 -17.79
CA PRO A 10 -15.55 2.65 -17.44
C PRO A 10 -15.53 2.02 -16.04
N GLN A 11 -14.61 1.08 -15.83
CA GLN A 11 -14.33 0.53 -14.50
C GLN A 11 -13.31 1.42 -13.78
N MET A 12 -13.72 2.10 -12.71
CA MET A 12 -12.84 3.01 -11.94
C MET A 12 -12.13 2.32 -10.76
N GLY A 13 -12.73 1.28 -10.17
CA GLY A 13 -12.15 0.48 -9.10
C GLY A 13 -12.39 -1.02 -9.30
N ALA A 14 -11.54 -1.86 -8.70
CA ALA A 14 -11.60 -3.32 -8.88
C ALA A 14 -12.93 -3.97 -8.41
N ASN A 15 -13.70 -3.25 -7.59
CA ASN A 15 -14.98 -3.71 -7.02
C ASN A 15 -16.18 -2.90 -7.53
N ASP A 16 -15.99 -1.94 -8.44
CA ASP A 16 -17.09 -1.12 -8.94
C ASP A 16 -17.81 -1.94 -10.02
N THR A 17 -19.06 -2.27 -9.73
CA THR A 17 -19.89 -3.13 -10.59
C THR A 17 -21.01 -2.32 -11.27
N THR A 18 -21.49 -1.27 -10.59
CA THR A 18 -22.47 -0.33 -11.12
C THR A 18 -22.08 1.13 -10.81
N ALA A 19 -22.62 2.07 -11.59
CA ALA A 19 -22.56 3.50 -11.32
C ALA A 19 -23.88 4.18 -11.73
N ILE A 20 -24.21 5.29 -11.07
CA ILE A 20 -25.37 6.13 -11.37
C ILE A 20 -24.91 7.32 -12.22
N ILE A 21 -25.58 7.57 -13.35
CA ILE A 21 -25.32 8.77 -14.14
C ILE A 21 -25.94 9.97 -13.44
N VAL A 22 -25.14 10.89 -12.94
CA VAL A 22 -25.60 12.05 -12.16
C VAL A 22 -26.06 13.17 -13.08
N GLU A 23 -25.29 13.43 -14.13
CA GLU A 23 -25.49 14.58 -15.01
C GLU A 23 -25.07 14.25 -16.44
N LEU A 24 -25.84 14.71 -17.41
CA LEU A 24 -25.45 14.72 -18.83
C LEU A 24 -24.96 16.13 -19.17
N ALA A 25 -23.67 16.26 -19.49
CA ALA A 25 -23.03 17.55 -19.75
C ALA A 25 -23.34 18.11 -21.16
N LYS A 26 -24.05 17.32 -21.99
CA LYS A 26 -24.33 17.59 -23.41
C LYS A 26 -25.77 17.22 -23.79
N GLN A 27 -26.25 17.77 -24.90
CA GLN A 27 -27.54 17.37 -25.47
C GLN A 27 -27.37 16.32 -26.58
N PRO A 28 -28.32 15.39 -26.75
CA PRO A 28 -28.31 14.47 -27.89
C PRO A 28 -28.24 15.22 -29.23
N GLY A 29 -27.37 14.77 -30.13
CA GLY A 29 -27.11 15.39 -31.43
C GLY A 29 -26.13 16.56 -31.40
N GLU A 30 -25.56 16.90 -30.23
CA GLU A 30 -24.53 17.95 -30.12
C GLU A 30 -23.17 17.43 -30.62
N PRO A 31 -22.37 18.27 -31.32
CA PRO A 31 -21.01 17.90 -31.68
C PRO A 31 -20.11 17.81 -30.44
N VAL A 32 -19.27 16.78 -30.39
CA VAL A 32 -18.28 16.53 -29.34
C VAL A 32 -16.90 16.27 -29.94
N ARG A 33 -15.85 16.64 -29.20
CA ARG A 33 -14.47 16.28 -29.52
C ARG A 33 -13.97 15.16 -28.61
N LYS A 34 -13.06 14.34 -29.11
CA LYS A 34 -12.35 13.34 -28.31
C LYS A 34 -11.71 14.01 -27.08
N GLY A 35 -11.97 13.44 -25.90
CA GLY A 35 -11.54 13.97 -24.60
C GLY A 35 -12.45 15.04 -24.01
N GLU A 36 -13.55 15.40 -24.66
CA GLU A 36 -14.56 16.31 -24.09
C GLU A 36 -15.47 15.55 -23.12
N VAL A 37 -15.73 16.13 -21.95
CA VAL A 37 -16.63 15.54 -20.94
C VAL A 37 -18.07 15.52 -21.46
N ILE A 38 -18.70 14.34 -21.42
CA ILE A 38 -20.06 14.12 -21.91
C ILE A 38 -21.06 13.87 -20.77
N CYS A 39 -20.64 13.27 -19.66
CA CYS A 39 -21.49 13.05 -18.49
C CYS A 39 -20.66 12.80 -17.23
N VAL A 40 -21.31 12.92 -16.08
CA VAL A 40 -20.74 12.66 -14.75
C VAL A 40 -21.41 11.44 -14.16
N ALA A 41 -20.63 10.51 -13.64
CA ALA A 41 -21.11 9.31 -12.98
C ALA A 41 -20.66 9.23 -11.52
N GLU A 42 -21.49 8.63 -10.68
CA GLU A 42 -21.25 8.42 -9.26
C GLU A 42 -21.30 6.93 -8.94
N THR A 43 -20.33 6.46 -8.17
CA THR A 43 -20.36 5.17 -7.51
C THR A 43 -20.55 5.37 -6.01
N THR A 44 -20.69 4.28 -5.26
CA THR A 44 -20.70 4.31 -3.78
C THR A 44 -19.45 4.93 -3.15
N LYS A 45 -18.36 5.15 -3.91
CA LYS A 45 -17.06 5.59 -3.40
C LYS A 45 -16.57 6.91 -3.97
N SER A 46 -16.95 7.26 -5.20
CA SER A 46 -16.40 8.42 -5.91
C SER A 46 -17.32 8.92 -7.02
N ILE A 47 -17.08 10.18 -7.43
CA ILE A 47 -17.69 10.84 -8.58
C ILE A 47 -16.59 11.04 -9.64
N PHE A 48 -16.89 10.76 -10.91
CA PHE A 48 -15.94 10.88 -12.01
C PHE A 48 -16.60 11.31 -13.33
N ASP A 49 -15.79 11.90 -14.20
CA ASP A 49 -16.20 12.37 -15.53
C ASP A 49 -16.03 11.27 -16.58
N ILE A 50 -16.96 11.20 -17.52
CA ILE A 50 -16.89 10.33 -18.70
C ILE A 50 -16.65 11.21 -19.92
N GLU A 51 -15.61 10.87 -20.69
CA GLU A 51 -15.16 11.63 -21.87
C GLU A 51 -15.54 10.95 -23.19
N ALA A 52 -15.72 11.75 -24.24
CA ALA A 52 -15.92 11.26 -25.59
C ALA A 52 -14.66 10.55 -26.13
N THR A 53 -14.83 9.37 -26.74
CA THR A 53 -13.71 8.59 -27.30
C THR A 53 -13.32 9.00 -28.73
N HIS A 54 -14.23 9.67 -29.44
CA HIS A 54 -14.11 10.07 -30.84
C HIS A 54 -14.72 11.46 -31.07
N ASP A 55 -14.31 12.11 -32.16
CA ASP A 55 -14.98 13.30 -32.67
C ASP A 55 -16.27 12.89 -33.39
N GLY A 56 -17.36 13.64 -33.21
CA GLY A 56 -18.63 13.35 -33.88
C GLY A 56 -19.83 13.97 -33.17
N PHE A 57 -20.98 13.33 -33.27
CA PHE A 57 -22.24 13.76 -32.65
C PHE A 57 -22.66 12.76 -31.57
N ILE A 58 -22.90 13.24 -30.36
CA ILE A 58 -23.20 12.39 -29.21
C ILE A 58 -24.67 11.98 -29.19
N THR A 59 -24.95 10.71 -28.90
CA THR A 59 -26.29 10.19 -28.62
C THR A 59 -26.26 9.43 -27.31
N PHE A 60 -26.95 9.93 -26.27
CA PHE A 60 -27.04 9.24 -24.99
C PHE A 60 -28.03 8.08 -25.06
N LEU A 61 -27.62 6.92 -24.53
CA LEU A 61 -28.46 5.72 -24.47
C LEU A 61 -29.21 5.59 -23.14
N VAL A 62 -28.89 6.48 -22.20
CA VAL A 62 -29.43 6.52 -20.84
C VAL A 62 -29.78 7.95 -20.43
N GLN A 63 -30.47 8.08 -19.30
CA GLN A 63 -30.86 9.38 -18.73
C GLN A 63 -30.13 9.60 -17.41
N ALA A 64 -30.04 10.87 -16.97
CA ALA A 64 -29.59 11.18 -15.62
C ALA A 64 -30.48 10.47 -14.58
N GLY A 65 -29.87 9.90 -13.55
CA GLY A 65 -30.47 9.04 -12.55
C GLY A 65 -30.46 7.54 -12.89
N ALA A 66 -30.05 7.14 -14.10
CA ALA A 66 -29.95 5.73 -14.46
C ALA A 66 -28.74 5.04 -13.80
N GLU A 67 -28.96 3.84 -13.27
CA GLU A 67 -27.89 2.95 -12.79
C GLU A 67 -27.49 2.00 -13.94
N LEU A 68 -26.19 1.94 -14.24
CA LEU A 68 -25.62 1.09 -15.29
C LEU A 68 -24.56 0.16 -14.74
N SER A 69 -24.41 -1.01 -15.36
CA SER A 69 -23.31 -1.93 -15.09
C SER A 69 -22.04 -1.52 -15.85
N VAL A 70 -20.87 -1.78 -15.26
CA VAL A 70 -19.58 -1.55 -15.94
C VAL A 70 -19.55 -2.27 -17.29
N GLY A 71 -19.13 -1.56 -18.34
CA GLY A 71 -19.11 -2.06 -19.71
C GLY A 71 -20.39 -1.80 -20.51
N GLU A 72 -21.51 -1.45 -19.88
CA GLU A 72 -22.72 -1.05 -20.60
C GLU A 72 -22.55 0.32 -21.25
N PRO A 73 -23.02 0.53 -22.49
CA PRO A 73 -22.83 1.79 -23.20
C PRO A 73 -23.69 2.91 -22.63
N VAL A 74 -23.05 3.98 -22.16
CA VAL A 74 -23.70 5.20 -21.64
C VAL A 74 -24.18 6.08 -22.81
N ALA A 75 -23.37 6.17 -23.86
CA ALA A 75 -23.63 6.96 -25.04
C ALA A 75 -22.94 6.35 -26.26
N ALA A 76 -23.19 6.90 -27.44
CA ALA A 76 -22.42 6.61 -28.64
C ALA A 76 -22.08 7.91 -29.40
N VAL A 77 -20.90 7.95 -29.99
CA VAL A 77 -20.50 9.02 -30.93
C VAL A 77 -20.73 8.53 -32.34
N CYS A 78 -21.47 9.32 -33.11
CA CYS A 78 -21.83 9.01 -34.49
C CYS A 78 -21.24 10.06 -35.45
N ASP A 79 -21.02 9.68 -36.70
CA ASP A 79 -20.59 10.57 -37.79
C ASP A 79 -21.63 11.66 -38.17
N SER A 80 -22.91 11.46 -37.81
CA SER A 80 -24.01 12.41 -37.99
C SER A 80 -25.03 12.30 -36.84
N PRO A 81 -25.88 13.32 -36.59
CA PRO A 81 -26.92 13.24 -35.56
C PRO A 81 -27.89 12.08 -35.81
N MET A 82 -28.02 11.17 -34.84
CA MET A 82 -28.91 10.01 -34.91
C MET A 82 -29.90 9.99 -33.75
N SER A 83 -31.06 9.34 -33.93
CA SER A 83 -31.97 9.07 -32.81
C SER A 83 -31.47 7.88 -31.98
N VAL A 84 -31.84 7.85 -30.70
CA VAL A 84 -31.52 6.75 -29.78
C VAL A 84 -31.97 5.40 -30.35
N ASP A 85 -33.18 5.32 -30.91
CA ASP A 85 -33.71 4.10 -31.53
C ASP A 85 -32.87 3.61 -32.71
N ALA A 86 -32.34 4.53 -33.53
CA ALA A 86 -31.50 4.19 -34.67
C ALA A 86 -30.13 3.65 -34.22
N VAL A 87 -29.55 4.25 -33.18
CA VAL A 87 -28.29 3.77 -32.58
C VAL A 87 -28.48 2.41 -31.92
N GLN A 88 -29.57 2.23 -31.15
CA GLN A 88 -29.89 0.95 -30.51
C GLN A 88 -30.15 -0.16 -31.54
N ALA A 89 -30.82 0.13 -32.65
CA ALA A 89 -31.04 -0.84 -33.73
C ALA A 89 -29.73 -1.32 -34.38
N VAL A 90 -28.75 -0.42 -34.54
CA VAL A 90 -27.42 -0.76 -35.09
C VAL A 90 -26.59 -1.55 -34.08
N LEU A 91 -26.60 -1.16 -32.80
CA LEU A 91 -25.89 -1.89 -31.73
C LEU A 91 -26.48 -3.29 -31.49
N ALA A 92 -27.81 -3.44 -31.58
CA ALA A 92 -28.48 -4.73 -31.45
C ALA A 92 -28.21 -5.69 -32.63
N ALA A 93 -27.95 -5.15 -33.82
CA ALA A 93 -27.59 -5.93 -35.01
C ALA A 93 -26.15 -6.47 -34.98
N ALA A 94 -25.33 -6.09 -33.98
CA ALA A 94 -23.92 -6.41 -33.88
C ALA A 94 -23.58 -7.55 -32.88
N ILE A 95 -24.55 -8.34 -32.42
CA ILE A 95 -24.34 -9.39 -31.40
C ILE A 95 -24.49 -10.80 -32.00
N PRO A 96 -23.41 -11.61 -32.14
CA PRO A 96 -23.53 -13.06 -32.24
C PRO A 96 -23.61 -13.72 -30.85
N PRO A 97 -24.26 -14.89 -30.71
CA PRO A 97 -24.37 -15.59 -29.43
C PRO A 97 -23.04 -16.21 -29.00
N SER A 98 -22.75 -16.09 -27.70
CA SER A 98 -21.61 -16.69 -27.01
C SER A 98 -21.86 -18.18 -26.77
N ASP A 99 -20.96 -19.04 -27.26
CA ASP A 99 -20.81 -20.42 -26.84
C ASP A 99 -19.40 -20.61 -26.25
N SER A 100 -19.30 -21.45 -25.22
CA SER A 100 -18.04 -22.02 -24.73
C SER A 100 -18.24 -23.53 -24.55
N PRO A 101 -17.19 -24.35 -24.34
CA PRO A 101 -15.85 -24.37 -24.92
C PRO A 101 -15.51 -25.76 -25.54
N LYS A 102 -14.45 -25.87 -26.36
CA LYS A 102 -13.77 -27.16 -26.63
C LYS A 102 -12.25 -27.04 -26.71
N THR A 103 -11.63 -28.10 -26.18
CA THR A 103 -10.21 -28.49 -26.12
C THR A 103 -9.65 -28.76 -27.54
N ASP A 104 -8.35 -28.87 -27.85
CA ASP A 104 -7.16 -29.46 -27.19
C ASP A 104 -5.86 -28.86 -27.77
N GLY A 105 -4.74 -28.93 -27.05
CA GLY A 105 -3.41 -28.78 -27.66
C GLY A 105 -2.24 -28.56 -26.70
N ALA A 106 -1.45 -29.63 -26.47
CA ALA A 106 -0.20 -29.76 -25.69
C ALA A 106 -0.36 -29.88 -24.16
N GLU A 107 -0.17 -31.10 -23.65
CA GLU A 107 -0.35 -31.44 -22.23
C GLU A 107 0.61 -30.67 -21.30
N PRO A 108 0.09 -29.88 -20.35
CA PRO A 108 0.81 -29.54 -19.12
C PRO A 108 0.81 -30.76 -18.20
N SER A 109 1.89 -30.99 -17.44
CA SER A 109 1.98 -32.11 -16.49
C SER A 109 1.15 -31.90 -15.21
N TRP A 110 0.08 -31.10 -15.26
CA TRP A 110 -0.79 -30.78 -14.13
C TRP A 110 -2.22 -30.47 -14.56
N THR A 111 -3.16 -30.60 -13.61
CA THR A 111 -4.59 -30.31 -13.82
C THR A 111 -4.89 -28.81 -13.69
N MET A 112 -5.94 -28.32 -14.37
CA MET A 112 -6.40 -26.92 -14.27
C MET A 112 -6.75 -26.52 -12.81
N LYS A 113 -7.32 -27.45 -12.04
CA LYS A 113 -7.59 -27.22 -10.60
C LYS A 113 -6.31 -27.08 -9.78
N ALA A 114 -5.27 -27.87 -10.07
CA ALA A 114 -3.96 -27.70 -9.44
C ALA A 114 -3.38 -26.32 -9.73
N GLU A 115 -3.46 -25.86 -10.98
CA GLU A 115 -2.98 -24.53 -11.37
C GLU A 115 -3.75 -23.39 -10.69
N MET A 116 -5.08 -23.51 -10.61
CA MET A 116 -5.90 -22.54 -9.88
C MET A 116 -5.54 -22.47 -8.40
N VAL A 117 -5.37 -23.62 -7.73
CA VAL A 117 -5.01 -23.65 -6.30
C VAL A 117 -3.59 -23.13 -6.07
N ALA A 118 -2.65 -23.42 -6.97
CA ALA A 118 -1.29 -22.89 -6.89
C ALA A 118 -1.29 -21.35 -7.03
N ARG A 119 -2.01 -20.82 -8.04
CA ARG A 119 -2.18 -19.37 -8.26
C ARG A 119 -2.87 -18.69 -7.08
N GLN A 120 -3.93 -19.26 -6.52
CA GLN A 120 -4.63 -18.72 -5.35
C GLN A 120 -3.73 -18.60 -4.11
N ASN A 121 -2.70 -19.45 -4.01
CA ASN A 121 -1.75 -19.45 -2.89
C ASN A 121 -0.41 -18.79 -3.24
N ASN A 122 -0.31 -18.06 -4.37
CA ASN A 122 0.93 -17.44 -4.86
C ASN A 122 2.11 -18.41 -4.94
N VAL A 123 1.86 -19.66 -5.32
CA VAL A 123 2.88 -20.68 -5.54
C VAL A 123 3.01 -20.96 -7.03
N ASP A 124 4.24 -20.90 -7.54
CA ASP A 124 4.55 -21.35 -8.89
C ASP A 124 4.34 -22.86 -9.00
N ILE A 125 3.47 -23.28 -9.92
CA ILE A 125 3.14 -24.70 -10.14
C ILE A 125 4.34 -25.50 -10.65
N HIS A 126 5.33 -24.87 -11.27
CA HIS A 126 6.58 -25.52 -11.66
C HIS A 126 7.40 -25.96 -10.45
N HIS A 127 7.37 -25.19 -9.35
CA HIS A 127 8.00 -25.60 -8.09
C HIS A 127 7.27 -26.76 -7.42
N VAL A 128 5.94 -26.80 -7.53
CA VAL A 128 5.14 -27.95 -7.05
C VAL A 128 5.48 -29.19 -7.88
N ALA A 129 5.58 -29.06 -9.20
CA ALA A 129 5.92 -30.15 -10.10
C ALA A 129 7.33 -30.72 -9.82
N ALA A 130 8.29 -29.87 -9.47
CA ALA A 130 9.64 -30.29 -9.08
C ALA A 130 9.67 -31.15 -7.80
N ALA A 131 8.72 -30.94 -6.88
CA ALA A 131 8.61 -31.73 -5.64
C ALA A 131 7.97 -33.12 -5.85
N PHE A 132 7.26 -33.33 -6.97
CA PHE A 132 6.62 -34.61 -7.30
C PHE A 132 7.01 -35.08 -8.72
N PRO A 133 8.28 -35.47 -8.92
CA PRO A 133 8.78 -35.83 -10.24
C PRO A 133 8.07 -37.07 -10.81
N GLY A 134 7.77 -37.04 -12.12
CA GLY A 134 7.17 -38.17 -12.84
C GLY A 134 5.67 -38.38 -12.63
N LYS A 135 5.00 -37.46 -11.92
CA LYS A 135 3.55 -37.52 -11.65
C LYS A 135 2.83 -36.34 -12.31
N LYS A 136 1.59 -36.56 -12.78
CA LYS A 136 0.68 -35.47 -13.18
C LYS A 136 0.12 -34.79 -11.92
N ILE A 137 0.39 -33.49 -11.73
CA ILE A 137 0.05 -32.77 -10.50
C ILE A 137 -1.46 -32.49 -10.43
N ALA A 138 -2.12 -32.97 -9.37
CA ALA A 138 -3.52 -32.72 -9.05
C ALA A 138 -3.65 -31.70 -7.91
N GLU A 139 -4.89 -31.22 -7.66
CA GLU A 139 -5.18 -30.29 -6.56
C GLU A 139 -4.66 -30.78 -5.20
N ALA A 140 -4.80 -32.08 -4.92
CA ALA A 140 -4.33 -32.69 -3.69
C ALA A 140 -2.81 -32.55 -3.50
N ASP A 141 -2.04 -32.61 -4.58
CA ASP A 141 -0.58 -32.49 -4.54
C ASP A 141 -0.15 -31.05 -4.23
N VAL A 142 -0.87 -30.05 -4.74
CA VAL A 142 -0.64 -28.64 -4.40
C VAL A 142 -0.96 -28.39 -2.93
N ARG A 143 -2.06 -28.93 -2.43
CA ARG A 143 -2.43 -28.83 -1.00
C ARG A 143 -1.40 -29.54 -0.11
N GLN A 144 -0.89 -30.69 -0.55
CA GLN A 144 0.17 -31.43 0.14
C GLN A 144 1.46 -30.60 0.18
N PHE A 145 1.92 -30.07 -0.95
CA PHE A 145 3.09 -29.20 -1.03
C PHE A 145 3.00 -27.99 -0.10
N LEU A 146 1.84 -27.33 -0.07
CA LEU A 146 1.56 -26.22 0.84
C LEU A 146 1.64 -26.66 2.30
N SER A 147 1.05 -27.81 2.64
CA SER A 147 1.08 -28.35 4.00
C SER A 147 2.48 -28.72 4.47
N GLU A 148 3.31 -29.30 3.60
CA GLU A 148 4.70 -29.67 3.89
C GLU A 148 5.57 -28.41 4.02
N ARG A 149 5.36 -27.38 3.18
CA ARG A 149 6.01 -26.07 3.34
C ARG A 149 5.65 -25.42 4.67
N SER A 150 4.37 -25.44 5.05
CA SER A 150 3.90 -24.92 6.33
C SER A 150 4.44 -25.74 7.51
N ALA A 151 4.55 -27.06 7.39
CA ALA A 151 5.15 -27.92 8.41
C ALA A 151 6.66 -27.71 8.54
N THR A 152 7.37 -27.45 7.44
CA THR A 152 8.82 -27.16 7.45
C THR A 152 9.09 -25.77 8.02
N ALA A 153 8.26 -24.78 7.69
CA ALA A 153 8.28 -23.45 8.31
C ALA A 153 7.91 -23.53 9.80
N ALA A 154 6.93 -24.36 10.18
CA ALA A 154 6.56 -24.61 11.56
C ALA A 154 7.65 -25.39 12.33
N ALA A 155 8.40 -26.29 11.68
CA ALA A 155 9.52 -27.00 12.26
C ALA A 155 10.77 -26.11 12.40
N ALA A 156 10.99 -25.18 11.48
CA ALA A 156 11.99 -24.10 11.65
C ALA A 156 11.59 -23.12 12.76
N ALA A 157 10.28 -22.93 12.99
CA ALA A 157 9.72 -22.20 14.13
C ALA A 157 9.62 -23.05 15.41
N ALA A 158 9.91 -24.36 15.36
CA ALA A 158 9.85 -25.27 16.50
C ALA A 158 11.15 -25.25 17.33
N HIS A 159 11.71 -24.06 17.54
CA HIS A 159 12.59 -23.81 18.68
C HIS A 159 11.75 -23.29 19.84
N ASP A 160 11.50 -24.21 20.77
CA ASP A 160 11.02 -24.00 22.14
C ASP A 160 9.55 -23.61 22.34
N LEU A 161 8.71 -24.63 22.53
CA LEU A 161 7.30 -24.52 22.95
C LEU A 161 7.14 -24.07 24.42
N VAL A 162 8.24 -23.82 25.14
CA VAL A 162 8.28 -23.21 26.47
C VAL A 162 9.42 -22.19 26.55
N ASN A 163 9.62 -21.39 25.50
CA ASN A 163 10.43 -20.19 25.67
C ASN A 163 9.56 -19.12 26.32
N ASP A 164 9.95 -18.78 27.53
CA ASP A 164 9.54 -17.71 28.44
C ASP A 164 9.56 -16.28 27.81
N LEU A 165 9.19 -16.12 26.53
CA LEU A 165 9.26 -14.87 25.75
C LEU A 165 8.40 -13.74 26.33
N TYR A 166 7.38 -14.08 27.12
CA TYR A 166 6.65 -13.13 27.95
C TYR A 166 6.34 -13.75 29.30
N ARG A 167 7.32 -13.76 30.23
CA ARG A 167 6.93 -13.67 31.64
C ARG A 167 6.03 -12.46 31.76
N SER A 168 4.78 -12.64 32.18
CA SER A 168 3.92 -11.54 32.61
C SER A 168 4.74 -10.63 33.53
N GLY A 169 5.11 -9.43 33.06
CA GLY A 169 5.94 -8.47 33.79
C GLY A 169 7.39 -8.27 33.34
N ARG A 170 7.92 -8.96 32.30
CA ARG A 170 9.26 -8.62 31.74
C ARG A 170 9.15 -7.46 30.76
N VAL A 171 9.85 -6.37 31.05
CA VAL A 171 9.98 -5.19 30.19
C VAL A 171 11.04 -5.43 29.12
N GLN A 172 10.73 -5.16 27.85
CA GLN A 172 11.67 -5.21 26.74
C GLN A 172 12.56 -3.95 26.75
N ARG A 173 13.86 -4.13 26.93
CA ARG A 173 14.85 -3.04 27.03
C ARG A 173 15.43 -2.72 25.66
N LEU A 174 15.29 -1.48 25.23
CA LEU A 174 15.62 -1.05 23.88
C LEU A 174 16.80 -0.08 23.87
N VAL A 175 17.74 -0.31 22.93
CA VAL A 175 18.72 0.70 22.52
C VAL A 175 18.15 1.52 21.37
N ILE A 176 18.20 2.84 21.48
CA ILE A 176 17.74 3.76 20.45
C ILE A 176 18.94 4.20 19.59
N VAL A 177 18.84 4.06 18.26
CA VAL A 177 19.86 4.54 17.33
C VAL A 177 19.52 5.95 16.86
N GLY A 178 20.36 6.91 17.21
CA GLY A 178 20.16 8.34 17.00
C GLY A 178 19.48 9.02 18.19
N GLY A 179 20.10 10.08 18.70
CA GLY A 179 19.68 10.91 19.83
C GLY A 179 19.21 12.32 19.47
N GLY A 180 18.87 12.56 18.20
CA GLY A 180 18.28 13.83 17.75
C GLY A 180 16.79 13.97 18.09
N GLU A 181 16.13 14.98 17.51
CA GLU A 181 14.70 15.27 17.77
C GLU A 181 13.74 14.08 17.49
N GLY A 182 14.09 13.21 16.53
CA GLY A 182 13.34 11.98 16.27
C GLY A 182 13.35 11.00 17.44
N ALA A 183 14.41 10.98 18.25
CA ALA A 183 14.50 10.14 19.43
C ALA A 183 13.46 10.53 20.48
N VAL A 184 13.19 11.83 20.65
CA VAL A 184 12.20 12.33 21.62
C VAL A 184 10.81 11.78 21.31
N GLN A 185 10.44 11.67 20.03
CA GLN A 185 9.15 11.10 19.60
C GLN A 185 9.03 9.61 19.97
N ILE A 186 10.11 8.84 19.76
CA ILE A 186 10.15 7.42 20.12
C ILE A 186 10.13 7.23 21.64
N LEU A 187 10.90 8.03 22.38
CA LEU A 187 10.94 7.99 23.83
C LEU A 187 9.59 8.35 24.45
N ASP A 188 8.90 9.34 23.89
CA ASP A 188 7.52 9.69 24.28
C ASP A 188 6.55 8.51 24.06
N ALA A 189 6.66 7.80 22.92
CA ALA A 189 5.85 6.62 22.65
C ALA A 189 6.18 5.46 23.61
N ILE A 190 7.47 5.14 23.79
CA ILE A 190 7.93 4.07 24.69
C ILE A 190 7.45 4.32 26.13
N SER A 191 7.46 5.57 26.61
CA SER A 191 7.00 5.92 27.96
C SER A 191 5.54 5.53 28.24
N LYS A 192 4.74 5.30 27.19
CA LYS A 192 3.32 4.91 27.27
C LYS A 192 3.10 3.42 27.02
N ILE A 193 4.14 2.66 26.65
CA ILE A 193 4.05 1.23 26.35
C ILE A 193 4.48 0.44 27.59
N PRO A 194 3.57 -0.22 28.33
CA PRO A 194 3.88 -0.86 29.61
C PRO A 194 4.95 -1.98 29.54
N GLY A 195 5.20 -2.52 28.35
CA GLY A 195 6.14 -3.61 28.11
C GLY A 195 7.47 -3.19 27.48
N GLN A 196 7.76 -1.89 27.31
CA GLN A 196 9.00 -1.41 26.69
C GLN A 196 9.68 -0.32 27.52
N GLN A 197 11.00 -0.30 27.47
CA GLN A 197 11.82 0.71 28.14
C GLN A 197 13.07 1.02 27.31
N ALA A 198 13.35 2.29 27.08
CA ALA A 198 14.63 2.70 26.49
C ALA A 198 15.72 2.71 27.57
N VAL A 199 16.84 2.02 27.31
CA VAL A 199 17.95 1.87 28.28
C VAL A 199 19.22 2.61 27.86
N ALA A 200 19.39 2.84 26.57
CA ALA A 200 20.57 3.53 26.04
C ALA A 200 20.26 4.17 24.68
N ILE A 201 21.04 5.19 24.34
CA ILE A 201 21.08 5.82 23.02
C ILE A 201 22.49 5.69 22.47
N VAL A 202 22.62 5.36 21.18
CA VAL A 202 23.87 5.47 20.43
C VAL A 202 23.76 6.55 19.37
N ASP A 203 24.75 7.44 19.31
CA ASP A 203 24.76 8.58 18.40
C ASP A 203 26.20 9.00 18.06
N ASP A 204 26.48 9.23 16.77
CA ASP A 204 27.81 9.59 16.28
C ASP A 204 28.19 11.04 16.61
N ASN A 205 27.25 11.89 17.02
CA ASN A 205 27.52 13.26 17.41
C ASN A 205 28.25 13.30 18.78
N PRO A 206 29.54 13.68 18.81
CA PRO A 206 30.31 13.71 20.05
C PRO A 206 29.76 14.69 21.09
N ALA A 207 28.98 15.70 20.68
CA ALA A 207 28.35 16.65 21.60
C ALA A 207 27.22 16.04 22.44
N LEU A 208 26.69 14.88 22.03
CA LEU A 208 25.67 14.14 22.78
C LEU A 208 26.29 13.11 23.74
N LYS A 209 27.56 12.75 23.56
CA LYS A 209 28.25 11.74 24.38
C LYS A 209 28.19 12.10 25.86
N GLY A 210 27.72 11.15 26.68
CA GLY A 210 27.61 11.33 28.14
C GLY A 210 26.45 12.23 28.59
N ARG A 211 25.65 12.76 27.65
CA ARG A 211 24.39 13.44 27.96
C ARG A 211 23.25 12.44 28.01
N SER A 212 22.08 12.89 28.47
CA SER A 212 20.83 12.15 28.34
C SER A 212 19.85 12.89 27.44
N VAL A 213 18.99 12.13 26.76
CA VAL A 213 17.84 12.63 25.99
C VAL A 213 16.58 12.08 26.66
N ALA A 214 15.72 12.96 27.15
CA ALA A 214 14.53 12.60 27.93
C ALA A 214 14.80 11.55 29.05
N GLY A 215 15.96 11.66 29.72
CA GLY A 215 16.35 10.76 30.81
C GLY A 215 17.10 9.49 30.38
N VAL A 216 17.26 9.22 29.09
CA VAL A 216 17.99 8.03 28.58
C VAL A 216 19.43 8.40 28.21
N PRO A 217 20.46 7.68 28.69
CA PRO A 217 21.86 8.05 28.48
C PRO A 217 22.34 7.75 27.06
N VAL A 218 23.16 8.65 26.51
CA VAL A 218 23.90 8.44 25.26
C VAL A 218 25.24 7.77 25.58
N VAL A 219 25.34 6.47 25.25
CA VAL A 219 26.42 5.59 25.73
C VAL A 219 27.64 5.54 24.80
N GLY A 220 27.50 5.94 23.53
CA GLY A 220 28.58 5.88 22.56
C GLY A 220 28.15 6.17 21.12
N PRO A 221 29.06 6.01 20.16
CA PRO A 221 28.77 6.13 18.73
C PRO A 221 27.86 4.99 18.24
N VAL A 222 27.36 5.10 17.01
CA VAL A 222 26.54 4.07 16.36
C VAL A 222 27.43 2.89 15.99
N ASP A 223 27.59 1.96 16.93
CA ASP A 223 28.44 0.77 16.82
C ASP A 223 27.66 -0.51 17.09
N GLY A 224 27.44 -1.31 16.04
CA GLY A 224 26.72 -2.57 16.12
C GLY A 224 27.41 -3.64 16.96
N ALA A 225 28.75 -3.65 17.04
CA ALA A 225 29.47 -4.63 17.86
C ALA A 225 29.29 -4.33 19.35
N ALA A 226 29.39 -3.06 19.74
CA ALA A 226 29.13 -2.63 21.11
C ALA A 226 27.67 -2.92 21.52
N VAL A 227 26.70 -2.64 20.64
CA VAL A 227 25.28 -2.93 20.92
C VAL A 227 25.02 -4.44 21.00
N LYS A 228 25.62 -5.25 20.13
CA LYS A 228 25.54 -6.72 20.21
C LYS A 228 26.09 -7.23 21.53
N GLN A 229 27.22 -6.70 21.99
CA GLN A 229 27.79 -7.04 23.30
C GLN A 229 26.84 -6.69 24.45
N MET A 230 26.16 -5.53 24.41
CA MET A 230 25.16 -5.17 25.42
C MET A 230 24.02 -6.20 25.48
N ILE A 231 23.55 -6.69 24.32
CA ILE A 231 22.49 -7.70 24.24
C ILE A 231 22.98 -9.05 24.78
N GLU A 232 24.18 -9.50 24.40
CA GLU A 232 24.80 -10.73 24.89
C GLU A 232 25.05 -10.70 26.41
N GLN A 233 25.32 -9.52 26.96
CA GLN A 233 25.46 -9.28 28.40
C GLN A 233 24.12 -9.05 29.12
N ASN A 234 22.99 -9.26 28.43
CA ASN A 234 21.65 -9.10 28.97
C ASN A 234 21.40 -7.69 29.53
N GLN A 235 21.99 -6.66 28.92
CA GLN A 235 21.77 -5.24 29.26
C GLN A 235 20.67 -4.60 28.40
N ALA A 236 20.42 -5.15 27.21
CA ALA A 236 19.33 -4.78 26.31
C ALA A 236 18.72 -6.05 25.66
N ASP A 237 17.50 -5.94 25.15
CA ASP A 237 16.78 -7.03 24.48
C ASP A 237 16.60 -6.77 22.96
N GLY A 238 16.81 -5.53 22.50
CA GLY A 238 16.72 -5.18 21.08
C GLY A 238 16.96 -3.71 20.79
N VAL A 239 16.74 -3.31 19.54
CA VAL A 239 17.05 -1.96 19.06
C VAL A 239 15.91 -1.36 18.24
N VAL A 240 15.86 -0.04 18.17
CA VAL A 240 14.98 0.72 17.26
C VAL A 240 15.72 1.94 16.72
N ILE A 241 15.51 2.27 15.43
CA ILE A 241 16.22 3.37 14.76
C ILE A 241 15.34 4.61 14.75
N SER A 242 15.79 5.71 15.35
CA SER A 242 15.02 6.97 15.44
C SER A 242 15.16 7.90 14.24
N VAL A 243 16.16 7.66 13.38
CA VAL A 243 16.59 8.58 12.33
C VAL A 243 15.60 8.58 11.15
N SER A 244 14.49 9.32 11.24
CA SER A 244 13.50 9.40 10.16
C SER A 244 13.99 10.16 8.91
N THR A 245 14.91 11.10 9.08
CA THR A 245 15.33 12.05 8.03
C THR A 245 16.20 11.47 6.92
N SER A 246 16.91 10.37 7.19
CA SER A 246 17.83 9.70 6.27
C SER A 246 17.49 8.22 6.14
N ILE A 247 16.74 7.88 5.09
CA ILE A 247 16.44 6.49 4.72
C ILE A 247 17.73 5.68 4.47
N PRO A 248 18.74 6.17 3.72
CA PRO A 248 19.97 5.41 3.49
C PRO A 248 20.72 5.06 4.78
N PHE A 249 20.74 5.98 5.76
CA PHE A 249 21.32 5.71 7.06
C PHE A 249 20.55 4.60 7.81
N ARG A 250 19.22 4.72 7.90
CA ARG A 250 18.40 3.71 8.60
C ARG A 250 18.54 2.34 7.96
N GLN A 251 18.51 2.28 6.63
CA GLN A 251 18.64 1.03 5.90
C GLN A 251 20.00 0.39 6.18
N ARG A 252 21.10 1.15 6.02
CA ARG A 252 22.46 0.65 6.29
C ARG A 252 22.57 0.05 7.69
N VAL A 253 22.15 0.79 8.73
CA VAL A 253 22.19 0.31 10.11
C VAL A 253 21.33 -0.95 10.28
N PHE A 254 20.11 -0.95 9.75
CA PHE A 254 19.21 -2.09 9.85
C PHE A 254 19.79 -3.34 9.19
N ASP A 255 20.29 -3.22 7.97
CA ASP A 255 20.85 -4.33 7.20
C ASP A 255 22.13 -4.87 7.85
N GLU A 256 23.04 -3.98 8.24
CA GLU A 256 24.30 -4.35 8.92
C GLU A 256 24.02 -5.08 10.23
N TRP A 257 23.11 -4.57 11.06
CA TRP A 257 22.86 -5.11 12.39
C TRP A 257 21.99 -6.36 12.35
N THR A 258 21.11 -6.49 11.34
CA THR A 258 20.41 -7.74 11.06
C THR A 258 21.40 -8.86 10.76
N ARG A 259 22.45 -8.60 9.95
CA ARG A 259 23.52 -9.59 9.69
C ARG A 259 24.33 -9.94 10.94
N LEU A 260 24.42 -9.02 11.91
CA LEU A 260 25.03 -9.27 13.21
C LEU A 260 24.13 -10.05 14.18
N GLY A 261 22.88 -10.35 13.79
CA GLY A 261 21.90 -11.03 14.63
C GLY A 261 21.30 -10.13 15.72
N ILE A 262 21.39 -8.81 15.58
CA ILE A 262 20.81 -7.86 16.53
C ILE A 262 19.29 -7.78 16.28
N PRO A 263 18.44 -8.08 17.27
CA PRO A 263 16.99 -8.02 17.11
C PRO A 263 16.46 -6.58 17.07
N PHE A 264 15.59 -6.29 16.10
CA PHE A 264 14.88 -5.03 15.97
C PHE A 264 13.48 -5.11 16.56
N ALA A 265 13.14 -4.16 17.44
CA ALA A 265 11.82 -4.06 18.03
C ALA A 265 10.93 -3.10 17.24
N ASN A 266 9.62 -3.37 17.24
CA ASN A 266 8.63 -2.39 16.82
C ASN A 266 8.30 -1.48 18.00
N VAL A 267 8.21 -0.18 17.75
CA VAL A 267 7.64 0.79 18.69
C VAL A 267 6.31 1.23 18.12
N ILE A 268 5.22 0.73 18.71
CA ILE A 268 3.85 1.00 18.27
C ILE A 268 3.15 1.74 19.41
N HIS A 269 2.82 3.01 19.18
CA HIS A 269 2.15 3.82 20.18
C HIS A 269 0.82 3.17 20.60
N PRO A 270 0.44 3.16 21.89
CA PRO A 270 -0.78 2.47 22.35
C PRO A 270 -2.10 2.97 21.73
N SER A 271 -2.12 4.19 21.19
CA SER A 271 -3.26 4.74 20.46
C SER A 271 -3.31 4.36 18.98
N ALA A 272 -2.27 3.70 18.45
CA ALA A 272 -2.30 3.17 17.10
C ALA A 272 -3.22 1.95 17.04
N GLN A 273 -4.00 1.86 15.97
CA GLN A 273 -4.94 0.77 15.75
C GLN A 273 -4.39 -0.19 14.70
N VAL A 274 -4.40 -1.48 15.00
CA VAL A 274 -3.94 -2.54 14.11
C VAL A 274 -5.13 -3.43 13.77
N GLY A 275 -5.48 -3.48 12.49
CA GLY A 275 -6.59 -4.26 11.97
C GLY A 275 -6.34 -5.76 12.01
N ILE A 276 -7.43 -6.53 11.90
CA ILE A 276 -7.36 -7.99 11.84
C ILE A 276 -6.51 -8.45 10.65
N ASN A 277 -5.72 -9.51 10.85
CA ASN A 277 -4.83 -10.09 9.83
C ASN A 277 -3.82 -9.10 9.22
N ALA A 278 -3.57 -7.94 9.86
CA ALA A 278 -2.47 -7.09 9.47
C ALA A 278 -1.13 -7.78 9.78
N ALA A 279 -0.21 -7.77 8.83
CA ALA A 279 1.14 -8.29 8.98
C ALA A 279 2.13 -7.12 9.12
N ILE A 280 3.02 -7.18 10.10
CA ILE A 280 4.00 -6.12 10.37
C ILE A 280 5.38 -6.76 10.51
N GLY A 281 6.35 -6.26 9.74
CA GLY A 281 7.76 -6.62 9.87
C GLY A 281 8.40 -6.09 11.16
N THR A 282 9.72 -6.02 11.21
CA THR A 282 10.48 -5.61 12.40
C THR A 282 11.11 -4.21 12.25
N GLY A 283 11.47 -3.59 13.38
CA GLY A 283 12.12 -2.28 13.40
C GLY A 283 11.21 -1.11 13.01
N ASN A 284 9.90 -1.31 12.99
CA ASN A 284 8.94 -0.28 12.62
C ASN A 284 8.68 0.69 13.79
N VAL A 285 8.60 1.97 13.47
CA VAL A 285 8.16 3.03 14.37
C VAL A 285 6.79 3.51 13.90
N ILE A 286 5.78 3.33 14.73
CA ILE A 286 4.38 3.68 14.42
C ILE A 286 3.88 4.59 15.55
N LEU A 287 3.80 5.88 15.26
CA LEU A 287 3.48 6.89 16.27
C LEU A 287 1.96 7.02 16.51
N ALA A 288 1.60 7.95 17.39
CA ALA A 288 0.25 8.12 17.90
C ALA A 288 -0.81 8.25 16.78
N PHE A 289 -1.94 7.58 17.00
CA PHE A 289 -3.13 7.63 16.15
C PHE A 289 -2.91 7.15 14.71
N CYS A 290 -1.87 6.34 14.47
CA CYS A 290 -1.77 5.64 13.20
C CYS A 290 -2.80 4.52 13.10
N GLN A 291 -3.23 4.22 11.88
CA GLN A 291 -4.08 3.08 11.56
C GLN A 291 -3.34 2.15 10.60
N LEU A 292 -3.30 0.86 10.94
CA LEU A 292 -3.03 -0.20 9.98
C LEU A 292 -4.36 -0.93 9.74
N GLY A 293 -4.86 -0.89 8.52
CA GLY A 293 -6.16 -1.45 8.14
C GLY A 293 -6.14 -2.99 8.12
N PRO A 294 -7.31 -3.63 8.10
CA PRO A 294 -7.43 -5.09 7.97
C PRO A 294 -6.67 -5.64 6.76
N CYS A 295 -5.98 -6.76 6.95
CA CYS A 295 -5.19 -7.41 5.90
C CYS A 295 -4.10 -6.53 5.25
N ALA A 296 -3.71 -5.41 5.88
CA ALA A 296 -2.59 -4.61 5.42
C ALA A 296 -1.27 -5.34 5.69
N THR A 297 -0.28 -5.18 4.81
CA THR A 297 1.08 -5.71 5.00
C THR A 297 2.06 -4.55 5.10
N VAL A 298 2.80 -4.50 6.20
CA VAL A 298 3.86 -3.51 6.45
C VAL A 298 5.20 -4.23 6.54
N GLY A 299 6.15 -3.81 5.71
CA GLY A 299 7.52 -4.33 5.71
C GLY A 299 8.33 -3.91 6.94
N ASN A 300 9.64 -3.89 6.79
CA ASN A 300 10.58 -3.65 7.89
C ASN A 300 11.07 -2.20 7.92
N ASN A 301 11.46 -1.73 9.11
CA ASN A 301 12.20 -0.48 9.32
C ASN A 301 11.50 0.77 8.75
N ASN A 302 10.17 0.78 8.79
CA ASN A 302 9.37 1.92 8.38
C ASN A 302 9.22 2.91 9.55
N PHE A 303 9.14 4.19 9.22
CA PHE A 303 8.85 5.25 10.17
C PHE A 303 7.53 5.93 9.80
N LEU A 304 6.48 5.68 10.57
CA LEU A 304 5.15 6.27 10.43
C LEU A 304 4.96 7.33 11.51
N SER A 305 4.95 8.60 11.10
CA SER A 305 4.63 9.70 12.00
C SER A 305 3.15 9.70 12.38
N ALA A 306 2.75 10.57 13.31
CA ALA A 306 1.39 10.57 13.84
C ALA A 306 0.32 10.73 12.75
N TYR A 307 -0.84 10.13 12.98
CA TYR A 307 -2.01 10.19 12.08
C TYR A 307 -1.79 9.61 10.67
N CYS A 308 -0.83 8.70 10.48
CA CYS A 308 -0.73 7.98 9.20
C CYS A 308 -1.73 6.82 9.13
N SER A 309 -2.29 6.56 7.94
CA SER A 309 -3.15 5.39 7.71
C SER A 309 -2.64 4.55 6.54
N ILE A 310 -2.38 3.27 6.81
CA ILE A 310 -2.16 2.22 5.80
C ILE A 310 -3.44 1.40 5.73
N GLU A 311 -4.34 1.74 4.80
CA GLU A 311 -5.69 1.19 4.75
C GLU A 311 -5.74 -0.29 4.33
N HIS A 312 -6.94 -0.87 4.42
CA HIS A 312 -7.13 -2.30 4.26
C HIS A 312 -6.57 -2.84 2.93
N HIS A 313 -6.00 -4.05 2.99
CA HIS A 313 -5.40 -4.73 1.83
C HIS A 313 -4.28 -3.95 1.12
N SER A 314 -3.78 -2.87 1.70
CA SER A 314 -2.63 -2.12 1.18
C SER A 314 -1.32 -2.78 1.59
N THR A 315 -0.29 -2.58 0.77
CA THR A 315 1.06 -3.08 1.00
C THR A 315 2.03 -1.92 1.13
N LEU A 316 2.82 -1.93 2.20
CA LEU A 316 3.91 -1.01 2.44
C LEU A 316 5.22 -1.81 2.46
N GLY A 317 6.17 -1.42 1.62
CA GLY A 317 7.52 -1.99 1.56
C GLY A 317 8.37 -1.68 2.80
N ASN A 318 9.67 -1.69 2.61
CA ASN A 318 10.67 -1.54 3.65
C ASN A 318 11.27 -0.12 3.65
N HIS A 319 11.81 0.30 4.79
CA HIS A 319 12.61 1.53 4.93
C HIS A 319 11.90 2.83 4.55
N CYS A 320 10.57 2.84 4.44
CA CYS A 320 9.84 4.04 4.07
C CYS A 320 9.78 5.03 5.23
N SER A 321 9.60 6.32 4.91
CA SER A 321 9.47 7.38 5.89
C SER A 321 8.25 8.23 5.60
N PHE A 322 7.34 8.33 6.56
CA PHE A 322 6.10 9.06 6.45
C PHE A 322 6.14 10.28 7.37
N GLY A 323 5.87 11.47 6.80
CA GLY A 323 5.49 12.63 7.60
C GLY A 323 4.10 12.46 8.21
N PRO A 324 3.66 13.38 9.08
CA PRO A 324 2.34 13.27 9.72
C PRO A 324 1.19 13.31 8.70
N GLY A 325 0.11 12.58 8.98
CA GLY A 325 -1.12 12.67 8.19
C GLY A 325 -0.99 12.18 6.76
N VAL A 326 -0.20 11.13 6.51
CA VAL A 326 -0.15 10.44 5.22
C VAL A 326 -1.16 9.30 5.25
N ILE A 327 -2.17 9.37 4.41
CA ILE A 327 -3.34 8.50 4.45
C ILE A 327 -3.46 7.81 3.09
N THR A 328 -3.39 6.49 3.10
CA THR A 328 -3.72 5.66 1.94
C THR A 328 -5.18 5.29 1.96
N SER A 329 -5.77 5.08 0.79
CA SER A 329 -7.02 4.35 0.63
C SER A 329 -6.74 2.86 0.39
N SER A 330 -7.79 2.07 0.18
CA SER A 330 -7.66 0.61 0.05
C SER A 330 -6.76 0.16 -1.09
N ARG A 331 -5.99 -0.91 -0.86
CA ARG A 331 -5.17 -1.59 -1.88
C ARG A 331 -4.13 -0.69 -2.55
N ALA A 332 -3.61 0.31 -1.84
CA ALA A 332 -2.43 1.04 -2.28
C ALA A 332 -1.18 0.14 -2.13
N ASN A 333 -0.25 0.25 -3.08
CA ASN A 333 1.01 -0.49 -3.04
C ASN A 333 2.19 0.48 -3.01
N ILE A 334 2.88 0.56 -1.87
CA ILE A 334 4.00 1.48 -1.65
C ILE A 334 5.30 0.69 -1.66
N GLY A 335 6.17 1.00 -2.62
CA GLY A 335 7.49 0.41 -2.78
C GLY A 335 8.50 0.88 -1.72
N ASP A 336 9.58 0.11 -1.61
CA ASP A 336 10.65 0.35 -0.63
C ASP A 336 11.26 1.75 -0.72
N ARG A 337 11.81 2.23 0.40
CA ARG A 337 12.61 3.47 0.49
C ARG A 337 11.87 4.73 0.01
N THR A 338 10.54 4.67 -0.01
CA THR A 338 9.71 5.82 -0.38
C THR A 338 9.63 6.82 0.77
N ARG A 339 9.75 8.11 0.44
CA ARG A 339 9.65 9.21 1.40
C ARG A 339 8.40 10.04 1.15
N PHE A 340 7.59 10.24 2.17
CA PHE A 340 6.40 11.08 2.16
C PHE A 340 6.61 12.30 3.06
N GLY A 341 6.20 13.45 2.56
CA GLY A 341 6.00 14.67 3.35
C GLY A 341 4.79 14.57 4.28
N THR A 342 4.24 15.73 4.64
CA THR A 342 3.10 15.85 5.56
C THR A 342 1.80 16.03 4.78
N GLY A 343 0.70 15.44 5.26
CA GLY A 343 -0.64 15.70 4.74
C GLY A 343 -0.81 15.25 3.30
N ILE A 344 -0.62 13.96 3.05
CA ILE A 344 -0.71 13.37 1.71
C ILE A 344 -1.86 12.37 1.69
N PHE A 345 -2.65 12.39 0.63
CA PHE A 345 -3.77 11.46 0.42
C PHE A 345 -3.50 10.62 -0.81
N ILE A 346 -3.68 9.30 -0.71
CA ILE A 346 -3.41 8.35 -1.79
C ILE A 346 -4.72 7.61 -2.09
N GLU A 347 -5.18 7.69 -3.34
CA GLU A 347 -6.41 7.06 -3.82
C GLU A 347 -6.31 5.51 -3.83
N PRO A 348 -7.43 4.79 -3.92
CA PRO A 348 -7.42 3.34 -4.00
C PRO A 348 -6.61 2.83 -5.18
N HIS A 349 -6.02 1.64 -5.03
CA HIS A 349 -5.31 0.93 -6.11
C HIS A 349 -4.04 1.60 -6.65
N ILE A 350 -3.61 2.73 -6.08
CA ILE A 350 -2.41 3.43 -6.53
C ILE A 350 -1.15 2.65 -6.14
N THR A 351 -0.27 2.47 -7.12
CA THR A 351 1.09 1.97 -6.94
C THR A 351 2.08 3.12 -6.91
N ILE A 352 2.89 3.18 -5.86
CA ILE A 352 4.00 4.11 -5.71
C ILE A 352 5.30 3.30 -5.76
N GLY A 353 6.09 3.52 -6.80
CA GLY A 353 7.35 2.80 -7.01
C GLY A 353 8.40 3.17 -5.95
N HIS A 354 9.36 2.26 -5.76
CA HIS A 354 10.43 2.40 -4.78
C HIS A 354 11.28 3.67 -5.00
N ASP A 355 11.99 4.11 -3.98
CA ASP A 355 12.89 5.28 -4.01
C ASP A 355 12.20 6.59 -4.44
N SER A 356 10.87 6.65 -4.35
CA SER A 356 10.13 7.87 -4.70
C SER A 356 10.08 8.86 -3.54
N VAL A 357 9.94 10.14 -3.87
CA VAL A 357 9.77 11.23 -2.90
C VAL A 357 8.47 11.99 -3.21
N ILE A 358 7.51 11.89 -2.30
CA ILE A 358 6.23 12.57 -2.38
C ILE A 358 6.25 13.79 -1.47
N GLY A 359 6.17 14.98 -2.06
CA GLY A 359 6.13 16.25 -1.34
C GLY A 359 4.87 16.42 -0.51
N SER A 360 4.95 17.21 0.57
CA SER A 360 3.81 17.52 1.44
C SER A 360 2.62 18.11 0.67
N GLY A 361 1.40 17.82 1.12
CA GLY A 361 0.18 18.40 0.55
C GLY A 361 -0.24 17.83 -0.80
N CYS A 362 0.30 16.67 -1.22
CA CYS A 362 -0.09 16.03 -2.47
C CYS A 362 -1.32 15.13 -2.30
N ILE A 363 -2.15 15.06 -3.35
CA ILE A 363 -3.19 14.04 -3.52
C ILE A 363 -2.79 13.19 -4.72
N LEU A 364 -2.66 11.88 -4.53
CA LEU A 364 -2.19 10.94 -5.55
C LEU A 364 -3.39 10.18 -6.10
N TRP A 365 -3.71 10.46 -7.37
CA TRP A 365 -4.83 9.91 -8.13
C TRP A 365 -4.38 9.00 -9.28
N SER A 366 -3.07 8.85 -9.46
CA SER A 366 -2.45 7.99 -10.47
C SER A 366 -1.14 7.40 -9.93
N ASP A 367 -0.72 6.28 -10.53
CA ASP A 367 0.51 5.60 -10.18
C ASP A 367 1.74 6.51 -10.27
N VAL A 368 2.66 6.32 -9.33
CA VAL A 368 3.94 7.03 -9.31
C VAL A 368 5.02 6.02 -9.69
N PRO A 369 5.72 6.20 -10.83
CA PRO A 369 6.83 5.34 -11.20
C PRO A 369 7.94 5.33 -10.13
N ALA A 370 8.76 4.28 -10.11
CA ALA A 370 9.92 4.23 -9.21
C ALA A 370 10.88 5.40 -9.45
N GLU A 371 11.65 5.74 -8.42
CA GLU A 371 12.68 6.80 -8.42
C GLU A 371 12.12 8.19 -8.80
N SER A 372 10.82 8.42 -8.56
CA SER A 372 10.15 9.66 -8.95
C SER A 372 10.13 10.69 -7.83
N VAL A 373 10.09 11.97 -8.20
CA VAL A 373 9.89 13.08 -7.25
C VAL A 373 8.61 13.83 -7.61
N LEU A 374 7.58 13.70 -6.77
CA LEU A 374 6.32 14.42 -6.90
C LEU A 374 6.31 15.64 -5.97
N LYS A 375 6.03 16.84 -6.51
CA LYS A 375 5.92 18.08 -5.73
C LYS A 375 4.67 18.85 -6.13
N SER A 376 3.92 19.34 -5.15
CA SER A 376 2.85 20.31 -5.38
C SER A 376 3.45 21.68 -5.74
N LYS A 377 2.97 22.33 -6.81
CA LYS A 377 3.29 23.73 -7.09
C LYS A 377 2.28 24.63 -6.38
N LEU A 378 2.71 25.28 -5.30
CA LEU A 378 1.87 26.20 -4.54
C LEU A 378 2.01 27.62 -5.10
N ASN A 379 0.90 28.21 -5.55
CA ASN A 379 0.82 29.62 -5.97
C ASN A 379 -0.01 30.41 -4.95
N TYR A 380 0.57 30.78 -3.80
CA TYR A 380 -0.08 31.69 -2.86
C TYR A 380 0.70 33.00 -2.70
N ALA A 381 -0.03 34.09 -2.48
CA ALA A 381 0.55 35.40 -2.16
C ALA A 381 0.37 35.68 -0.66
N LEU A 382 1.47 35.82 0.07
CA LEU A 382 1.44 36.25 1.47
C LEU A 382 1.29 37.77 1.52
N ARG A 383 0.19 38.25 2.09
CA ARG A 383 -0.03 39.68 2.36
C ARG A 383 -0.05 39.92 3.87
N PRO A 384 0.72 40.89 4.40
CA PRO A 384 0.67 41.20 5.83
C PRO A 384 -0.70 41.76 6.19
N ARG A 385 -1.30 41.26 7.27
CA ARG A 385 -2.51 41.83 7.86
C ARG A 385 -2.12 43.11 8.61
N LYS A 386 -2.56 44.28 8.14
CA LYS A 386 -2.46 45.51 8.95
C LYS A 386 -3.37 45.33 10.18
N VAL A 387 -2.78 45.25 11.36
CA VAL A 387 -3.50 45.35 12.62
C VAL A 387 -3.54 46.84 12.95
N SER A 388 -4.70 47.48 12.86
CA SER A 388 -4.88 48.85 13.37
C SER A 388 -4.70 48.82 14.89
N ALA A 389 -3.80 49.68 15.39
CA ALA A 389 -3.51 49.85 16.81
C ALA A 389 -4.72 50.42 17.57
#